data_AF-A0A1Q6E4E2-F1
#
_entry.id   AF-A0A1Q6E4E2-F1
#
_cell.length_a   1.000
_cell.length_b   1.000
_cell.length_c   1.000
_cell.angle_alpha   90.00
_cell.angle_beta   90.00
_cell.angle_gamma   90.00
#
_symmetry.space_group_name_H-M   'P 1'
#
loop_
_entity.id
_entity.type
_entity.pdbx_description
1 polymer ?
#
loop_
_entity_poly.entity_id
_entity_poly.type
_entity_poly.pdbx_seq_one_letter_code
_entity_poly.pdbx_strand_id
1 'polypeptide(L)'
;MNIQNKNRPGGTIMLQEEMSAIVDRNPFAKHIGMKLTEVRLGYAKGTVPMKKEHQNVYGGMHGGCVFSMADTIAGIAAATYGHMVTTIDTNFNYLEAIRDTTEVVCEAKVVRHGGRITVLTVEVFDDKGTLVCNGGFTYYNIVNQSSTMYGFEKLS
;
A
#
# COMPACT_ATOMS: atom_id res chain seq x y z
N MET A 1 20.60 10.94 -12.12
CA MET A 1 19.53 10.48 -13.05
C MET A 1 20.04 9.21 -13.70
N ASN A 2 19.66 8.03 -13.21
CA ASN A 2 19.98 6.76 -13.88
C ASN A 2 18.69 6.12 -14.35
N ILE A 3 18.40 6.36 -15.62
CA ILE A 3 17.29 5.77 -16.37
C ILE A 3 17.74 4.35 -16.73
N GLN A 4 17.63 3.40 -15.80
CA GLN A 4 17.86 1.98 -16.08
C GLN A 4 16.67 1.11 -15.64
N ASN A 5 15.45 1.53 -15.96
CA ASN A 5 14.26 0.71 -15.73
C ASN A 5 13.35 0.59 -16.96
N LYS A 6 13.87 0.83 -18.17
CA LYS A 6 13.04 0.81 -19.37
C LYS A 6 12.87 -0.54 -20.06
N ASN A 7 13.65 -1.59 -19.76
CA ASN A 7 13.53 -2.86 -20.48
C ASN A 7 13.89 -4.08 -19.60
N ARG A 8 12.96 -4.58 -18.78
CA ARG A 8 12.96 -6.00 -18.37
C ARG A 8 11.81 -6.71 -19.10
N PRO A 9 12.07 -7.57 -20.10
CA PRO A 9 11.04 -8.46 -20.63
C PRO A 9 10.63 -9.42 -19.50
N GLY A 10 9.37 -9.38 -19.06
CA GLY A 10 8.88 -10.15 -17.89
C GLY A 10 8.82 -9.37 -16.56
N GLY A 11 9.16 -8.08 -16.53
CA GLY A 11 9.33 -7.31 -15.29
C GLY A 11 8.08 -7.14 -14.40
N THR A 12 6.87 -7.10 -14.96
CA THR A 12 5.65 -6.87 -14.18
C THR A 12 5.24 -8.09 -13.35
N ILE A 13 5.38 -9.30 -13.90
CA ILE A 13 5.03 -10.54 -13.19
C ILE A 13 5.97 -10.75 -12.00
N MET A 14 7.28 -10.55 -12.22
CA MET A 14 8.27 -10.63 -11.14
C MET A 14 8.01 -9.60 -10.03
N LEU A 15 7.69 -8.35 -10.39
CA LEU A 15 7.36 -7.31 -9.40
C LEU A 15 6.12 -7.66 -8.58
N GLN A 16 5.09 -8.23 -9.23
CA GLN A 16 3.87 -8.66 -8.55
C GLN A 16 4.16 -9.76 -7.52
N GLU A 17 4.85 -10.80 -7.92
CA GLU A 17 5.18 -11.93 -7.05
C GLU A 17 6.07 -11.50 -5.87
N GLU A 18 7.10 -10.69 -6.14
CA GLU A 18 8.01 -10.16 -5.12
C GLU A 18 7.28 -9.32 -4.06
N MET A 19 6.43 -8.38 -4.51
CA MET A 19 5.70 -7.49 -3.60
C MET A 19 4.60 -8.22 -2.84
N SER A 20 3.89 -9.15 -3.47
CA SER A 20 2.91 -10.01 -2.78
C SER A 20 3.60 -10.83 -1.66
N ALA A 21 4.77 -11.41 -1.93
CA ALA A 21 5.53 -12.15 -0.91
C ALA A 21 6.04 -11.28 0.24
N ILE A 22 6.23 -9.98 0.03
CA ILE A 22 6.55 -9.02 1.11
C ILE A 22 5.31 -8.78 1.98
N VAL A 23 4.14 -8.56 1.36
CA VAL A 23 2.87 -8.37 2.08
C VAL A 23 2.50 -9.61 2.89
N ASP A 24 2.62 -10.81 2.30
CA ASP A 24 2.28 -12.06 2.96
C ASP A 24 3.17 -12.37 4.18
N ARG A 25 4.41 -11.86 4.18
CA ARG A 25 5.34 -11.97 5.31
C ARG A 25 5.17 -10.88 6.36
N ASN A 26 4.48 -9.78 6.06
CA ASN A 26 4.20 -8.72 7.03
C ASN A 26 3.20 -9.24 8.07
N PRO A 27 3.59 -9.38 9.36
CA PRO A 27 2.72 -9.95 10.38
C PRO A 27 1.42 -9.17 10.57
N PHE A 28 1.48 -7.84 10.46
CA PHE A 28 0.31 -6.98 10.59
C PHE A 28 -0.62 -7.11 9.38
N ALA A 29 -0.07 -7.12 8.16
CA ALA A 29 -0.86 -7.33 6.94
C ALA A 29 -1.58 -8.68 6.98
N LYS A 30 -0.89 -9.74 7.40
CA LYS A 30 -1.47 -11.06 7.62
C LYS A 30 -2.57 -11.05 8.69
N HIS A 31 -2.36 -10.32 9.79
CA HIS A 31 -3.33 -10.19 10.88
C HIS A 31 -4.66 -9.62 10.39
N ILE A 32 -4.64 -8.58 9.56
CA ILE A 32 -5.85 -7.98 8.99
C ILE A 32 -6.30 -8.63 7.67
N GLY A 33 -5.67 -9.73 7.26
CA GLY A 33 -6.02 -10.44 6.02
C GLY A 33 -5.81 -9.63 4.74
N MET A 34 -4.87 -8.68 4.74
CA MET A 34 -4.56 -7.85 3.59
C MET A 34 -3.97 -8.68 2.45
N LYS A 35 -4.37 -8.35 1.21
CA LYS A 35 -3.80 -8.93 -0.01
C LYS A 35 -3.43 -7.85 -1.01
N LEU A 36 -2.25 -7.98 -1.63
CA LEU A 36 -1.89 -7.18 -2.80
C LEU A 36 -2.49 -7.83 -4.05
N THR A 37 -3.29 -7.08 -4.80
CA THR A 37 -4.00 -7.58 -6.00
C THR A 37 -3.43 -7.05 -7.31
N GLU A 38 -2.77 -5.89 -7.29
CA GLU A 38 -2.08 -5.34 -8.48
C GLU A 38 -0.92 -4.45 -8.01
N VAL A 39 0.22 -4.52 -8.70
CA VAL A 39 1.31 -3.57 -8.53
C VAL A 39 2.01 -3.30 -9.85
N ARG A 40 2.39 -2.05 -10.05
CA ARG A 40 3.23 -1.57 -11.16
C ARG A 40 3.95 -0.31 -10.71
N LEU A 41 4.87 0.22 -11.52
CA LEU A 41 5.63 1.42 -11.16
C LEU A 41 4.70 2.58 -10.75
N GLY A 42 4.85 3.04 -9.50
CA GLY A 42 4.09 4.13 -8.90
C GLY A 42 2.63 3.82 -8.55
N TYR A 43 2.22 2.54 -8.56
CA TYR A 43 0.85 2.15 -8.27
C TYR A 43 0.77 0.81 -7.54
N ALA A 44 -0.17 0.71 -6.60
CA ALA A 44 -0.53 -0.54 -5.96
C ALA A 44 -2.02 -0.58 -5.67
N LYS A 45 -2.59 -1.79 -5.68
CA LYS A 45 -3.97 -2.08 -5.31
C LYS A 45 -4.00 -3.29 -4.40
N GLY A 46 -4.83 -3.25 -3.37
CA GLY A 46 -5.02 -4.39 -2.49
C GLY A 46 -6.36 -4.37 -1.78
N THR A 47 -6.67 -5.46 -1.09
CA THR A 47 -7.94 -5.64 -0.38
C THR A 47 -7.76 -6.07 1.06
N VAL A 48 -8.76 -5.76 1.88
CA VAL A 48 -8.92 -6.28 3.24
C VAL A 48 -10.36 -6.77 3.41
N PRO A 49 -10.58 -8.03 3.83
CA PRO A 49 -11.93 -8.55 4.05
C PRO A 49 -12.58 -7.91 5.27
N MET A 50 -13.91 -7.78 5.27
CA MET A 50 -14.67 -7.38 6.44
C MET A 50 -14.89 -8.58 7.36
N LYS A 51 -14.07 -8.71 8.40
CA LYS A 51 -14.18 -9.74 9.43
C LYS A 51 -14.66 -9.16 10.75
N LYS A 52 -15.19 -10.01 11.63
CA LYS A 52 -15.63 -9.61 12.97
C LYS A 52 -14.52 -8.94 13.79
N GLU A 53 -13.29 -9.41 13.67
CA GLU A 53 -12.11 -8.83 14.35
C GLU A 53 -11.69 -7.45 13.81
N HIS A 54 -12.19 -7.04 12.64
CA HIS A 54 -11.92 -5.71 12.07
C HIS A 54 -12.98 -4.68 12.48
N GLN A 55 -14.03 -5.08 13.21
CA GLN A 55 -15.13 -4.19 13.56
C GLN A 55 -14.74 -3.22 14.68
N ASN A 56 -15.25 -1.99 14.60
CA ASN A 56 -15.32 -1.07 15.71
C ASN A 56 -16.54 -1.37 16.62
N VAL A 57 -16.67 -0.62 17.71
CA VAL A 57 -17.77 -0.76 18.69
C VAL A 57 -19.18 -0.56 18.10
N TYR A 58 -19.28 -0.01 16.88
CA TYR A 58 -20.53 0.22 16.16
C TYR A 58 -20.73 -0.76 14.99
N GLY A 59 -19.97 -1.86 14.94
CA GLY A 59 -20.12 -2.93 13.95
C GLY A 59 -19.62 -2.64 12.53
N GLY A 60 -19.14 -1.42 12.25
CA GLY A 60 -18.46 -1.10 10.98
C GLY A 60 -16.97 -1.37 11.06
N MET A 61 -16.25 -1.36 9.93
CA MET A 61 -14.79 -1.55 9.95
C MET A 61 -14.13 -0.45 10.80
N HIS A 62 -13.15 -0.83 11.62
CA HIS A 62 -12.39 0.09 12.45
C HIS A 62 -11.58 1.03 11.55
N GLY A 63 -11.62 2.34 11.84
CA GLY A 63 -10.92 3.34 11.03
C GLY A 63 -9.42 3.06 10.92
N GLY A 64 -8.79 2.61 12.02
CA GLY A 64 -7.40 2.15 12.01
C GLY A 64 -7.13 0.94 11.10
N CYS A 65 -8.09 0.03 10.89
CA CYS A 65 -7.90 -1.12 10.00
C CYS A 65 -7.81 -0.67 8.54
N VAL A 66 -8.77 0.15 8.09
CA VAL A 66 -8.76 0.69 6.71
C VAL A 66 -7.60 1.68 6.50
N PHE A 67 -7.25 2.48 7.51
CA PHE A 67 -6.09 3.37 7.45
C PHE A 67 -4.79 2.58 7.29
N SER A 68 -4.58 1.51 8.06
CA SER A 68 -3.38 0.68 7.93
C SER A 68 -3.29 -0.04 6.59
N MET A 69 -4.44 -0.41 5.99
CA MET A 69 -4.46 -0.87 4.59
C MET A 69 -3.98 0.23 3.65
N ALA A 70 -4.56 1.43 3.74
CA ALA A 70 -4.20 2.55 2.89
C ALA A 70 -2.70 2.91 2.99
N ASP A 71 -2.16 2.95 4.21
CA ASP A 71 -0.74 3.18 4.48
C ASP A 71 0.13 2.08 3.88
N THR A 72 -0.21 0.81 4.07
CA THR A 72 0.60 -0.29 3.52
C THR A 72 0.60 -0.27 1.98
N ILE A 73 -0.56 -0.07 1.35
CA ILE A 73 -0.69 -0.04 -0.11
C ILE A 73 0.02 1.20 -0.70
N ALA A 74 -0.07 2.36 -0.05
CA ALA A 74 0.68 3.54 -0.46
C ALA A 74 2.21 3.35 -0.33
N GLY A 75 2.67 2.73 0.76
CA GLY A 75 4.06 2.37 0.95
C GLY A 75 4.58 1.43 -0.15
N ILE A 76 3.80 0.42 -0.55
CA ILE A 76 4.16 -0.49 -1.65
C ILE A 76 4.25 0.28 -2.97
N ALA A 77 3.27 1.13 -3.29
CA ALA A 77 3.31 1.96 -4.50
C ALA A 77 4.55 2.86 -4.52
N ALA A 78 4.96 3.45 -3.38
CA ALA A 78 6.16 4.25 -3.26
C ALA A 78 7.45 3.41 -3.44
N ALA A 79 7.49 2.22 -2.84
CA ALA A 79 8.65 1.32 -2.87
C ALA A 79 8.97 0.78 -4.28
N THR A 80 8.02 0.81 -5.22
CA THR A 80 8.24 0.43 -6.62
C THR A 80 9.34 1.23 -7.33
N TYR A 81 9.75 2.38 -6.77
CA TYR A 81 10.90 3.16 -7.23
C TYR A 81 12.26 2.64 -6.72
N GLY A 82 12.29 1.51 -6.00
CA GLY A 82 13.52 0.86 -5.55
C GLY A 82 14.07 1.39 -4.23
N HIS A 83 13.21 1.97 -3.38
CA HIS A 83 13.58 2.49 -2.07
C HIS A 83 12.80 1.78 -0.96
N MET A 84 13.44 1.57 0.19
CA MET A 84 12.68 1.39 1.43
C MET A 84 12.03 2.73 1.78
N VAL A 85 10.82 2.68 2.32
CA VAL A 85 10.04 3.89 2.61
C VAL A 85 9.49 3.84 4.03
N THR A 86 9.29 5.01 4.62
CA THR A 86 8.58 5.17 5.89
C THR A 86 7.63 6.34 5.79
N THR A 87 6.42 6.20 6.33
CA THR A 87 5.40 7.25 6.34
C THR A 87 5.87 8.39 7.23
N ILE A 88 5.77 9.63 6.75
CA ILE A 88 6.15 10.83 7.53
C ILE A 88 5.01 11.82 7.71
N ASP A 89 4.00 11.78 6.83
CA ASP A 89 2.82 12.62 6.90
C ASP A 89 1.67 11.98 6.13
N THR A 90 0.45 12.19 6.61
CA THR A 90 -0.77 11.71 5.97
C THR A 90 -1.94 12.61 6.31
N ASN A 91 -2.79 12.84 5.31
CA ASN A 91 -4.18 13.23 5.53
C ASN A 91 -5.07 12.09 5.04
N PHE A 92 -6.09 11.73 5.82
CA PHE A 92 -6.97 10.62 5.50
C PHE A 92 -8.39 10.95 5.94
N ASN A 93 -9.32 10.93 4.99
CA ASN A 93 -10.72 11.28 5.19
C ASN A 93 -11.57 10.01 5.17
N TYR A 94 -12.47 9.90 6.14
CA TYR A 94 -13.50 8.88 6.21
C TYR A 94 -14.80 9.49 5.68
N LEU A 95 -15.20 9.10 4.47
CA LEU A 95 -16.33 9.70 3.76
C LEU A 95 -17.63 8.98 4.09
N GLU A 96 -17.58 7.65 4.18
CA GLU A 96 -18.73 6.79 4.44
C GLU A 96 -18.39 5.68 5.44
N ALA A 97 -19.40 5.21 6.17
CA ALA A 97 -19.23 4.10 7.10
C ALA A 97 -19.06 2.77 6.34
N ILE A 98 -17.96 2.06 6.60
CA ILE A 98 -17.70 0.75 5.98
C ILE A 98 -18.50 -0.32 6.73
N ARG A 99 -19.69 -0.63 6.20
CA ARG A 99 -20.65 -1.61 6.72
C ARG A 99 -21.29 -2.37 5.57
N ASP A 100 -21.87 -3.53 5.88
CA ASP A 100 -22.60 -4.36 4.92
C ASP A 100 -21.82 -4.59 3.61
N THR A 101 -20.51 -4.80 3.75
CA THR A 101 -19.56 -5.09 2.67
C THR A 101 -18.79 -6.36 3.01
N THR A 102 -18.39 -7.10 1.99
CA THR A 102 -17.54 -8.30 2.12
C THR A 102 -16.07 -7.97 2.26
N GLU A 103 -15.61 -6.88 1.62
CA GLU A 103 -14.25 -6.38 1.69
C GLU A 103 -14.16 -4.90 1.35
N VAL A 104 -12.98 -4.32 1.50
CA VAL A 104 -12.64 -3.00 0.96
C VAL A 104 -11.45 -3.13 0.03
N VAL A 105 -11.41 -2.26 -0.98
CA VAL A 105 -10.39 -2.23 -2.02
C VAL A 105 -9.68 -0.88 -1.97
N CYS A 106 -8.36 -0.88 -1.76
CA CYS A 106 -7.54 0.33 -1.77
C CYS A 106 -6.75 0.43 -3.07
N GLU A 107 -6.74 1.61 -3.67
CA GLU A 107 -5.82 1.98 -4.76
C GLU A 107 -4.91 3.12 -4.30
N ALA A 108 -3.61 2.99 -4.53
CA ALA A 108 -2.63 4.04 -4.28
C ALA A 108 -1.89 4.42 -5.55
N LYS A 109 -1.73 5.73 -5.79
CA LYS A 109 -1.09 6.29 -6.98
C LYS A 109 -0.04 7.33 -6.56
N VAL A 110 1.20 7.17 -7.03
CA VAL A 110 2.26 8.17 -6.82
C VAL A 110 1.94 9.42 -7.64
N VAL A 111 1.84 10.55 -6.96
CA VAL A 111 1.68 11.88 -7.56
C VAL A 111 3.04 12.49 -7.90
N ARG A 112 4.03 12.32 -7.01
CA ARG A 112 5.38 12.84 -7.19
C ARG A 112 6.39 11.93 -6.52
N HIS A 113 7.44 11.55 -7.26
CA HIS A 113 8.61 10.89 -6.71
C HIS A 113 9.83 11.82 -6.77
N GLY A 114 10.47 12.04 -5.62
CA GLY A 114 11.72 12.79 -5.49
C GLY A 114 12.79 11.99 -4.76
N GLY A 115 14.00 12.54 -4.62
CA GLY A 115 15.13 11.79 -4.06
C GLY A 115 14.95 11.33 -2.61
N ARG A 116 14.30 12.14 -1.77
CA ARG A 116 14.05 11.83 -0.34
C ARG A 116 12.58 11.66 0.00
N ILE A 117 11.67 12.09 -0.87
CA ILE A 117 10.25 12.19 -0.56
C ILE A 117 9.45 11.66 -1.73
N THR A 118 8.43 10.84 -1.43
CA THR A 118 7.43 10.37 -2.39
C THR A 118 6.04 10.75 -1.88
N VAL A 119 5.23 11.40 -2.72
CA VAL A 119 3.87 11.85 -2.42
C VAL A 119 2.88 11.00 -3.24
N LEU A 120 1.83 10.53 -2.58
CA LEU A 120 0.81 9.66 -3.14
C LEU A 120 -0.59 10.13 -2.79
N THR A 121 -1.55 9.70 -3.58
CA THR A 121 -2.98 9.71 -3.26
C THR A 121 -3.48 8.28 -3.09
N VAL A 122 -4.44 8.10 -2.20
CA VAL A 122 -5.16 6.84 -2.02
C VAL A 122 -6.66 7.04 -2.12
N GLU A 123 -7.34 6.03 -2.62
CA GLU A 123 -8.79 5.90 -2.63
C GLU A 123 -9.15 4.50 -2.14
N VAL A 124 -10.17 4.40 -1.29
CA VAL A 124 -10.69 3.13 -0.78
C VAL A 124 -12.16 3.01 -1.13
N PHE A 125 -12.53 1.86 -1.68
CA PHE A 125 -13.88 1.53 -2.11
C PHE A 125 -14.42 0.33 -1.34
N ASP A 126 -15.74 0.27 -1.14
CA ASP A 126 -16.42 -0.96 -0.73
C ASP A 126 -16.67 -1.91 -1.93
N ASP A 127 -17.26 -3.07 -1.67
CA ASP A 127 -17.57 -4.07 -2.71
C ASP A 127 -18.69 -3.67 -3.68
N LYS A 128 -19.37 -2.54 -3.42
CA LYS A 128 -20.39 -1.93 -4.30
C LYS A 128 -19.79 -0.82 -5.17
N GLY A 129 -18.52 -0.48 -4.97
CA GLY A 129 -17.83 0.60 -5.68
C GLY A 129 -18.05 2.00 -5.08
N THR A 130 -18.59 2.09 -3.87
CA THR A 130 -18.73 3.36 -3.14
C THR A 130 -17.36 3.81 -2.64
N LEU A 131 -16.98 5.07 -2.89
CA LEU A 131 -15.78 5.65 -2.30
C LEU A 131 -16.01 5.90 -0.80
N VAL A 132 -15.34 5.13 0.05
CA VAL A 132 -15.53 5.17 1.51
C VAL A 132 -14.45 5.97 2.23
N CYS A 133 -13.22 6.01 1.71
CA CYS A 133 -12.12 6.82 2.24
C CYS A 133 -11.24 7.35 1.12
N ASN A 134 -10.55 8.46 1.37
CA ASN A 134 -9.46 8.92 0.50
C ASN A 134 -8.39 9.66 1.31
N GLY A 135 -7.23 9.93 0.70
CA GLY A 135 -6.19 10.67 1.40
C GLY A 135 -4.93 10.92 0.59
N GLY A 136 -4.08 11.79 1.13
CA GLY A 136 -2.73 12.05 0.67
C GLY A 136 -1.72 11.47 1.64
N PHE A 137 -0.68 10.82 1.11
CA PHE A 137 0.38 10.22 1.90
C PHE A 137 1.74 10.74 1.44
N THR A 138 2.62 10.98 2.40
CA THR A 138 4.00 11.35 2.16
C THR A 138 4.92 10.34 2.83
N TYR A 139 5.79 9.75 2.02
CA TYR A 139 6.84 8.84 2.47
C TYR A 139 8.21 9.46 2.34
N TYR A 140 9.07 9.16 3.31
CA TYR A 140 10.49 9.38 3.20
C TYR A 140 11.17 8.17 2.56
N ASN A 141 11.95 8.42 1.51
CA ASN A 141 12.75 7.42 0.81
C ASN A 141 14.07 7.22 1.56
N ILE A 142 14.23 6.04 2.16
CA ILE A 142 15.44 5.68 2.90
C ILE A 142 16.54 5.38 1.88
N VAL A 143 17.51 6.28 1.77
CA VAL A 143 18.67 6.13 0.89
C VAL A 143 19.71 5.26 1.60
N ASN A 144 19.76 3.96 1.29
CA ASN A 144 20.90 3.13 1.69
C ASN A 144 22.11 3.41 0.79
N GLN A 145 23.29 3.59 1.40
CA GLN A 145 24.57 3.74 0.68
C GLN A 145 25.11 2.41 0.11
N SER A 146 24.44 1.29 0.37
CA SER A 146 24.83 -0.05 -0.10
C SER A 146 23.77 -0.63 -1.02
N SER A 147 24.16 -0.88 -2.26
CA SER A 147 23.37 -1.35 -3.39
C SER A 147 22.95 -2.82 -3.24
N THR A 148 22.04 -3.12 -2.30
CA THR A 148 21.23 -4.35 -2.37
C THR A 148 19.78 -3.96 -2.61
N MET A 149 19.27 -4.47 -3.73
CA MET A 149 18.17 -3.91 -4.53
C MET A 149 16.80 -3.90 -3.85
N TYR A 150 16.64 -4.53 -2.70
CA TYR A 150 15.53 -4.28 -1.79
C TYR A 150 16.05 -4.66 -0.40
N GLY A 151 16.05 -3.73 0.55
CA GLY A 151 16.59 -3.95 1.91
C GLY A 151 15.83 -4.98 2.76
N PHE A 152 15.07 -5.90 2.15
CA PHE A 152 14.24 -6.90 2.80
C PHE A 152 14.99 -8.20 3.16
N GLU A 153 16.27 -8.35 2.80
CA GLU A 153 17.07 -9.53 3.17
C GLU A 153 17.41 -9.64 4.67
N LYS A 154 17.11 -8.63 5.48
CA LYS A 154 17.48 -8.59 6.91
C LYS A 154 16.32 -8.61 7.91
N LEU A 155 15.10 -8.94 7.49
CA LEU A 155 14.00 -9.19 8.42
C LEU A 155 13.98 -10.68 8.78
N SER A 156 14.88 -11.06 9.69
CA SER A 156 14.95 -12.38 10.35
C SER A 156 14.45 -12.27 11.79
#